data_AF-A0A1I4P852-F1
#
_entry.id   AF-A0A1I4P852-F1
#
_cell.length_a   1.000
_cell.length_b   1.000
_cell.length_c   1.000
_cell.angle_alpha   90.00
_cell.angle_beta   90.00
_cell.angle_gamma   90.00
#
_symmetry.space_group_name_H-M   'P 1'
#
loop_
_entity.id
_entity.type
_entity.pdbx_description
1 polymer ?
#
loop_
_entity_poly.entity_id
_entity_poly.type
_entity_poly.pdbx_seq_one_letter_code
_entity_poly.pdbx_strand_id
1 'polypeptide(L)'
;MHGAWDCWQVCADWYQREWGLGFEAFKREDGWWEQADGPSLYKQAYEAAGFYRVDQPQRGDMVVMAVGRTAHPNHAGIYLGTDAALPGEESNTFGPGPFLLHHLYGRPSEIIVFGGPWLDRIRLILRHKDAKQPT
;
A
#
# COMPACT_ATOMS: atom_id res chain seq x y z
N MET A 1 8.69 6.68 -17.46
CA MET A 1 8.88 7.20 -16.09
C MET A 1 7.74 6.53 -15.31
N HIS A 2 8.03 5.54 -14.46
CA HIS A 2 7.01 4.56 -14.01
C HIS A 2 7.12 4.12 -12.53
N GLY A 3 7.92 4.79 -11.70
CA GLY A 3 8.24 4.26 -10.36
C GLY A 3 7.19 4.33 -9.26
N ALA A 4 6.19 5.20 -9.40
CA ALA A 4 5.04 5.26 -8.49
C ALA A 4 3.86 4.39 -8.95
N TRP A 5 3.98 3.75 -10.12
CA TRP A 5 2.88 3.02 -10.76
C TRP A 5 2.79 1.58 -10.28
N ASP A 6 3.95 0.98 -9.98
CA ASP A 6 4.02 -0.43 -9.60
C ASP A 6 3.56 -0.70 -8.15
N CYS A 7 3.71 0.27 -7.24
CA CYS A 7 3.29 0.08 -5.83
C CYS A 7 1.77 0.04 -5.68
N TRP A 8 1.04 0.88 -6.43
CA TRP A 8 -0.42 0.82 -6.48
C TRP A 8 -0.90 -0.46 -7.17
N GLN A 9 -0.27 -0.86 -8.28
CA GLN A 9 -0.66 -2.07 -9.00
C GLN A 9 -0.58 -3.31 -8.10
N VAL A 10 0.49 -3.46 -7.32
CA VAL A 10 0.61 -4.56 -6.34
C VAL A 10 -0.51 -4.53 -5.30
N CYS A 11 -0.90 -3.35 -4.82
CA CYS A 11 -2.03 -3.23 -3.89
C CYS A 11 -3.36 -3.63 -4.55
N ALA A 12 -3.62 -3.14 -5.76
CA ALA A 12 -4.83 -3.46 -6.52
C ALA A 12 -4.92 -4.95 -6.85
N ASP A 13 -3.80 -5.57 -7.25
CA ASP A 13 -3.72 -7.01 -7.52
C ASP A 13 -4.00 -7.83 -6.27
N TRP A 14 -3.47 -7.42 -5.11
CA TRP A 14 -3.77 -8.08 -3.83
C TRP A 14 -5.26 -8.06 -3.53
N TYR A 15 -5.90 -6.88 -3.61
CA TYR A 15 -7.33 -6.74 -3.37
C TYR A 15 -8.20 -7.53 -4.36
N GLN A 16 -7.81 -7.58 -5.63
CA GLN A 16 -8.51 -8.36 -6.63
C GLN A 16 -8.43 -9.86 -6.35
N ARG A 17 -7.24 -10.35 -5.97
CA ARG A 17 -7.02 -11.78 -5.67
C ARG A 17 -7.69 -12.22 -4.38
N GLU A 18 -7.55 -11.44 -3.32
CA GLU A 18 -7.97 -11.82 -1.97
C GLU A 18 -9.45 -11.51 -1.74
N TRP A 19 -9.91 -10.34 -2.18
CA TRP A 19 -11.27 -9.86 -1.88
C TRP A 19 -12.17 -9.75 -3.11
N GLY A 20 -11.63 -9.89 -4.32
CA GLY A 20 -12.38 -9.72 -5.57
C GLY A 20 -12.71 -8.26 -5.88
N LEU A 21 -11.98 -7.31 -5.28
CA LEU A 21 -12.23 -5.88 -5.46
C LEU A 21 -11.42 -5.32 -6.63
N GLY A 22 -12.11 -4.69 -7.57
CA GLY A 22 -11.52 -3.93 -8.66
C GLY A 22 -11.53 -2.43 -8.36
N PHE A 23 -10.51 -1.73 -8.83
CA PHE A 23 -10.42 -0.27 -8.77
C PHE A 23 -10.31 0.29 -10.17
N GLU A 24 -10.93 1.44 -10.41
CA GLU A 24 -10.69 2.18 -11.64
C GLU A 24 -9.22 2.60 -11.70
N ALA A 25 -8.64 2.57 -12.90
CA ALA A 25 -7.29 3.06 -13.12
C ALA A 25 -7.24 4.55 -12.77
N PHE A 26 -6.60 4.90 -11.65
CA PHE A 26 -6.35 6.29 -11.32
C PHE A 26 -5.44 6.88 -12.39
N LYS A 27 -5.97 7.76 -13.24
CA LYS A 27 -5.15 8.59 -14.13
C LYS A 27 -4.38 9.57 -13.26
N ARG A 28 -3.05 9.55 -13.34
CA ARG A 28 -2.16 10.44 -12.56
C ARG A 28 -1.09 10.98 -13.50
N GLU A 29 -0.72 12.24 -13.33
CA GLU A 29 0.45 12.81 -13.99
C GLU A 29 1.72 12.41 -13.21
N ASP A 30 2.80 12.11 -13.92
CA ASP A 30 4.11 11.85 -13.29
C ASP A 30 4.58 13.09 -12.51
N GLY A 31 5.19 12.88 -11.34
CA GLY A 31 5.73 13.98 -10.52
C GLY A 31 4.70 14.71 -9.65
N TRP A 32 3.45 14.24 -9.56
CA TRP A 32 2.41 14.86 -8.72
C TRP A 32 2.82 15.01 -7.24
N TRP A 33 3.74 14.18 -6.74
CA TRP A 33 4.26 14.23 -5.36
C TRP A 33 5.25 15.38 -5.09
N GLU A 34 5.71 16.07 -6.13
CA GLU A 34 6.66 17.19 -6.04
C GLU A 34 5.95 18.55 -5.94
N GLN A 35 4.70 18.63 -6.39
CA GLN A 35 3.90 19.84 -6.33
C GLN A 35 3.25 19.98 -4.95
N ALA A 36 3.83 20.79 -4.07
CA ALA A 36 3.30 21.01 -2.72
C ALA A 36 1.85 21.55 -2.68
N ASP A 37 1.46 22.28 -3.73
CA ASP A 37 0.11 22.85 -3.89
C ASP A 37 -0.84 21.93 -4.68
N GLY A 38 -0.35 20.76 -5.12
CA GLY A 38 -1.12 19.77 -5.86
C GLY A 38 -2.04 18.94 -4.95
N PRO A 39 -3.09 18.31 -5.51
CA PRO A 39 -3.94 17.43 -4.72
C PRO A 39 -3.14 16.21 -4.26
N SER A 40 -3.09 15.98 -2.95
CA SER A 40 -2.59 14.72 -2.43
C SER A 40 -3.56 13.61 -2.85
N LEU A 41 -3.14 12.78 -3.81
CA LEU A 41 -3.93 11.66 -4.32
C LEU A 41 -4.40 10.73 -3.21
N TYR A 42 -3.52 10.46 -2.25
CA TYR A 42 -3.86 9.69 -1.06
C TYR A 42 -4.60 10.48 0.03
N LYS A 43 -5.01 11.73 -0.19
CA LYS A 43 -5.94 12.42 0.73
C LYS A 43 -7.35 12.55 0.19
N GLN A 44 -7.49 12.74 -1.12
CA GLN A 44 -8.80 13.00 -1.73
C GLN A 44 -9.35 11.79 -2.50
N ALA A 45 -8.49 10.95 -3.09
CA ALA A 45 -8.96 9.88 -3.98
C ALA A 45 -9.34 8.58 -3.25
N TYR A 46 -8.84 8.36 -2.03
CA TYR A 46 -9.08 7.10 -1.32
C TYR A 46 -10.52 6.97 -0.81
N GLU A 47 -11.14 8.06 -0.34
CA GLU A 47 -12.51 8.03 0.18
C GLU A 47 -13.51 7.67 -0.92
N ALA A 48 -13.34 8.27 -2.11
CA ALA A 48 -14.13 7.94 -3.29
C ALA A 48 -13.97 6.47 -3.71
N ALA A 49 -12.79 5.90 -3.48
CA ALA A 49 -12.49 4.49 -3.74
C ALA A 49 -12.88 3.55 -2.59
N GLY A 50 -13.66 4.02 -1.60
CA GLY A 50 -14.21 3.18 -0.53
C GLY A 50 -13.26 2.95 0.64
N PHE A 51 -12.13 3.65 0.71
CA PHE A 51 -11.22 3.58 1.85
C PHE A 51 -11.57 4.60 2.93
N TYR A 52 -11.24 4.28 4.17
CA TYR A 52 -11.28 5.19 5.31
C TYR A 52 -10.02 5.03 6.16
N ARG A 53 -9.67 6.07 6.92
CA ARG A 53 -8.47 6.06 7.76
C ARG A 53 -8.70 5.24 9.03
N VAL A 54 -7.68 4.47 9.42
CA VAL A 54 -7.60 3.77 10.70
C VAL A 54 -6.26 4.06 11.39
N ASP A 55 -6.18 3.79 12.70
CA ASP A 55 -4.95 4.02 13.47
C ASP A 55 -4.12 2.74 13.66
N GLN A 56 -4.76 1.57 13.70
CA GLN A 56 -4.09 0.28 13.89
C GLN A 56 -4.30 -0.60 12.65
N PRO A 57 -3.20 -1.04 11.99
CA PRO A 57 -3.31 -1.79 10.76
C PRO A 57 -3.75 -3.24 11.03
N GLN A 58 -4.61 -3.74 10.15
CA GLN A 58 -5.00 -5.15 10.04
C GLN A 58 -4.67 -5.66 8.65
N ARG A 59 -4.65 -6.99 8.47
CA ARG A 59 -4.35 -7.60 7.17
C ARG A 59 -5.26 -7.00 6.09
N GLY A 60 -4.64 -6.60 4.98
CA GLY A 60 -5.31 -5.96 3.86
C GLY A 60 -5.44 -4.43 3.96
N ASP A 61 -5.05 -3.82 5.07
CA ASP A 61 -4.97 -2.37 5.13
C ASP A 61 -3.81 -1.86 4.28
N MET A 62 -4.07 -0.78 3.55
CA MET A 62 -3.06 -0.09 2.77
C MET A 62 -2.28 0.87 3.66
N VAL A 63 -0.96 0.69 3.71
CA VAL A 63 -0.04 1.59 4.40
C VAL A 63 0.55 2.56 3.38
N VAL A 64 0.22 3.84 3.53
CA VAL A 64 0.73 4.91 2.66
C VAL A 64 1.91 5.59 3.35
N MET A 65 3.01 5.73 2.61
CA MET A 65 4.30 6.18 3.13
C MET A 65 4.90 7.31 2.30
N ALA A 66 5.77 8.10 2.94
CA ALA A 66 6.67 9.04 2.27
C ALA A 66 8.08 8.44 2.20
N VAL A 67 8.56 8.15 0.99
CA VAL A 67 9.87 7.57 0.72
C VAL A 67 10.74 8.58 -0.02
N GLY A 68 11.80 9.04 0.63
CA GLY A 68 12.68 10.09 0.11
C GLY A 68 12.25 11.49 0.57
N ARG A 69 12.73 12.52 -0.13
CA ARG A 69 12.33 13.91 0.10
C ARG A 69 11.17 14.24 -0.85
N THR A 70 9.94 14.15 -0.37
CA THR A 70 8.72 14.39 -1.17
C THR A 70 7.77 15.33 -0.44
N ALA A 71 6.98 16.11 -1.18
CA ALA A 71 5.96 17.00 -0.60
C ALA A 71 4.71 16.21 -0.20
N HIS A 72 4.40 15.14 -0.94
CA HIS A 72 3.28 14.23 -0.65
C HIS A 72 3.75 12.78 -0.46
N PRO A 73 2.96 11.93 0.25
CA PRO A 73 3.22 10.50 0.31
C PRO A 73 3.22 9.91 -1.11
N ASN A 74 4.23 9.11 -1.44
CA ASN A 74 4.48 8.61 -2.79
C ASN A 74 4.54 7.09 -2.89
N HIS A 75 4.39 6.38 -1.77
CA HIS A 75 4.52 4.93 -1.70
C HIS A 75 3.33 4.28 -0.98
N ALA A 76 2.96 3.08 -1.41
CA ALA A 76 1.90 2.28 -0.80
C ALA A 76 2.32 0.81 -0.71
N GLY A 77 1.81 0.11 0.30
CA GLY A 77 1.94 -1.33 0.45
C GLY A 77 0.77 -1.91 1.23
N ILE A 78 0.60 -3.23 1.18
CA ILE A 78 -0.44 -3.96 1.91
C ILE A 78 0.16 -4.55 3.18
N TYR A 79 -0.43 -4.21 4.33
CA TYR A 79 -0.10 -4.84 5.59
C TYR A 79 -0.63 -6.27 5.61
N LEU A 80 0.23 -7.24 5.92
CA LEU A 80 -0.13 -8.66 5.92
C LEU A 80 -0.33 -9.22 7.34
N GLY A 81 0.04 -8.46 8.38
CA GLY A 81 0.03 -8.94 9.76
C GLY A 81 1.18 -9.90 10.03
N THR A 82 0.99 -10.84 10.95
CA THR A 82 2.03 -11.83 11.33
C THR A 82 2.16 -12.98 10.35
N ASP A 83 1.31 -13.03 9.31
CA ASP A 83 1.34 -14.07 8.27
C ASP A 83 1.73 -13.46 6.92
N ALA A 84 2.90 -13.85 6.41
CA ALA A 84 3.41 -13.41 5.12
C ALA A 84 2.77 -14.13 3.93
N ALA A 85 1.97 -15.19 4.15
CA ALA A 85 1.43 -15.99 3.06
C ALA A 85 0.55 -15.16 2.10
N LEU A 86 0.71 -15.45 0.80
CA LEU A 86 -0.17 -14.99 -0.27
C LEU A 86 -0.81 -16.23 -0.93
N PRO A 87 -2.11 -16.21 -1.28
CA PRO A 87 -2.77 -17.34 -1.90
C PRO A 87 -2.07 -17.77 -3.19
N GLY A 88 -1.65 -19.04 -3.24
CA GLY A 88 -1.02 -19.62 -4.43
C GLY A 88 0.45 -19.26 -4.62
N GLU A 89 1.11 -18.62 -3.65
CA GLU A 89 2.54 -18.28 -3.69
C GLU A 89 3.25 -18.83 -2.45
N GLU A 90 4.45 -19.37 -2.63
CA GLU A 90 5.29 -19.76 -1.48
C GLU A 90 5.94 -18.51 -0.88
N SER A 91 5.68 -18.25 0.40
CA SER A 91 6.36 -17.18 1.13
C SER A 91 7.79 -17.60 1.45
N ASN A 92 8.77 -17.01 0.77
CA ASN A 92 10.19 -17.12 1.12
C ASN A 92 10.60 -16.14 2.24
N THR A 93 9.65 -15.46 2.87
CA THR A 93 9.91 -14.51 3.96
C THR A 93 9.80 -15.21 5.31
N PHE A 94 10.83 -15.06 6.14
CA PHE A 94 10.93 -15.67 7.47
C PHE A 94 11.00 -14.58 8.55
N GLY A 95 10.35 -14.82 9.69
CA GLY A 95 10.37 -13.92 10.85
C GLY A 95 9.04 -13.88 11.60
N PRO A 96 8.96 -13.18 12.74
CA PRO A 96 7.72 -13.05 13.51
C PRO A 96 6.71 -12.05 12.90
N GLY A 97 7.10 -11.33 11.85
CA GLY A 97 6.35 -10.19 11.33
C GLY A 97 6.35 -8.98 12.29
N PRO A 98 5.42 -8.03 12.10
CA PRO A 98 4.42 -8.02 11.03
C PRO A 98 5.06 -7.87 9.65
N PHE A 99 4.31 -8.16 8.59
CA PHE A 99 4.81 -8.15 7.22
C PHE A 99 4.10 -7.08 6.37
N LEU A 100 4.81 -6.59 5.35
CA LEU A 100 4.30 -5.66 4.36
C LEU A 100 4.66 -6.14 2.95
N LEU A 101 3.66 -6.31 2.10
CA LEU A 101 3.83 -6.48 0.66
C LEU A 101 3.92 -5.10 0.01
N HIS A 102 4.96 -4.85 -0.78
CA HIS A 102 5.06 -3.63 -1.56
C HIS A 102 5.91 -3.83 -2.82
N HIS A 103 5.89 -2.82 -3.69
CA HIS A 103 6.81 -2.73 -4.82
C HIS A 103 7.58 -1.43 -4.75
N LEU A 104 8.91 -1.49 -4.82
CA LEU A 104 9.74 -0.30 -4.90
C LEU A 104 10.26 -0.14 -6.33
N TYR A 105 10.26 1.08 -6.85
CA TYR A 105 10.74 1.36 -8.20
C TYR A 105 12.12 0.74 -8.50
N GLY A 106 12.20 0.02 -9.62
CA GLY A 106 13.42 -0.63 -10.08
C GLY A 106 13.79 -1.90 -9.31
N ARG A 107 12.87 -2.43 -8.48
CA ARG A 107 13.03 -3.69 -7.74
C ARG A 107 11.82 -4.60 -7.96
N PRO A 108 11.97 -5.92 -7.81
CA PRO A 108 10.82 -6.82 -7.75
C PRO A 108 9.88 -6.45 -6.58
N SER A 109 8.60 -6.83 -6.70
CA SER A 109 7.69 -6.82 -5.55
C SER A 109 8.25 -7.72 -4.45
N GLU A 110 8.18 -7.27 -3.20
CA GLU A 110 8.76 -7.98 -2.07
C GLU A 110 7.85 -7.94 -0.84
N ILE A 111 7.95 -8.98 -0.01
CA ILE A 111 7.38 -9.03 1.33
C ILE A 111 8.50 -8.84 2.33
N ILE A 112 8.41 -7.77 3.11
CA ILE A 112 9.40 -7.42 4.12
C ILE A 112 8.83 -7.59 5.53
N VAL A 113 9.72 -7.72 6.53
CA VAL A 113 9.35 -7.46 7.93
C VAL A 113 9.08 -5.96 8.08
N PHE A 114 7.86 -5.64 8.44
CA PHE A 114 7.37 -4.29 8.62
C PHE A 114 7.73 -3.77 10.02
N GLY A 115 8.62 -2.78 10.07
CA GLY A 115 9.07 -2.19 11.31
C GLY A 115 10.19 -1.18 11.10
N GLY A 116 10.74 -0.68 12.21
CA GLY A 116 11.91 0.22 12.20
C GLY A 116 11.70 1.44 11.31
N PRO A 117 12.63 1.76 10.38
CA PRO A 117 12.57 2.96 9.54
C PRO A 117 11.31 3.09 8.66
N TRP A 118 10.54 2.00 8.47
CA TRP A 118 9.26 2.06 7.75
C TRP A 118 8.16 2.71 8.58
N LEU A 119 8.18 2.56 9.90
CA LEU A 119 7.17 3.14 10.79
C LEU A 119 7.22 4.68 10.76
N ASP A 120 8.43 5.26 10.76
CA ASP A 120 8.64 6.72 10.69
C ASP A 120 8.15 7.33 9.34
N ARG A 121 7.96 6.48 8.33
CA ARG A 121 7.53 6.88 6.99
C ARG A 121 6.03 6.81 6.80
N ILE A 122 5.29 6.17 7.70
CA ILE A 122 3.82 6.06 7.59
C ILE A 122 3.21 7.46 7.63
N ARG A 123 2.25 7.70 6.75
CA ARG A 123 1.45 8.92 6.70
C ARG A 123 -0.03 8.62 6.86
N LEU A 124 -0.48 7.49 6.33
CA LEU A 124 -1.87 7.03 6.44
C LEU A 124 -1.88 5.50 6.53
N ILE A 125 -2.89 4.98 7.24
CA ILE A 125 -3.30 3.59 7.17
C ILE A 125 -4.77 3.62 6.73
N LEU A 126 -5.05 2.92 5.64
CA LEU A 126 -6.35 2.98 4.96
C LEU A 126 -6.96 1.59 4.92
N ARG A 127 -8.20 1.48 5.40
CA ARG A 127 -9.01 0.26 5.34
C ARG A 127 -10.10 0.42 4.30
N HIS A 128 -10.30 -0.60 3.46
CA HIS A 128 -11.43 -0.61 2.55
C HIS A 128 -12.71 -0.97 3.30
N LYS A 129 -13.83 -0.32 2.97
CA LYS A 129 -15.15 -0.60 3.58
C LYS A 129 -15.61 -2.06 3.43
N ASP A 130 -15.18 -2.71 2.35
CA ASP A 130 -15.51 -4.10 2.03
C ASP A 130 -14.41 -5.09 2.51
N ALA A 131 -13.61 -4.70 3.51
CA ALA A 131 -12.55 -5.55 4.04
C ALA A 131 -13.10 -6.87 4.61
N LYS A 132 -12.62 -8.00 4.05
CA LYS A 132 -12.93 -9.35 4.55
C LYS A 132 -11.83 -9.75 5.52
N GLN A 133 -11.96 -9.31 6.77
CA GLN A 133 -11.05 -9.73 7.82
C GLN A 133 -11.21 -11.24 8.06
N PRO A 134 -10.11 -11.98 8.31
CA PRO A 134 -10.23 -13.37 8.75
C PRO A 134 -11.04 -13.40 10.06
N THR A 135 -12.10 -14.22 10.09
CA THR A 135 -12.83 -14.58 11.32
C THR A 135 -11.98 -15.41 12.26
#